data_AF-A0A382FD04-F1
#
_entry.id   AF-A0A382FD04-F1
#
_cell.length_a   1.000
_cell.length_b   1.000
_cell.length_c   1.000
_cell.angle_alpha   90.00
_cell.angle_beta   90.00
_cell.angle_gamma   90.00
#
_symmetry.space_group_name_H-M   'P 1'
#
loop_
_entity.id
_entity.type
_entity.pdbx_description
1 polymer ?
#
loop_
_entity_poly.entity_id
_entity_poly.type
_entity_poly.pdbx_seq_one_letter_code
_entity_poly.pdbx_strand_id
1 'polypeptide(L)'
;DSSQHVSATMEQIDLVYNMIRRYPETFQLALDAEQVETAFGHGKIASMIGMEGGHSIGNSLATLRMFYRLGARYMTLTHSQNVQWADSCTDEPVSYGLSAFGREVVREMNRLGMLVDLSHVSPDTMRDSLDSTEAPVVFSHSSARAVADHPRNVPDDVLERVAENGGVVMVSFVPSFVSQEVINYYQSRGAEIKRLESIAEISDEQAGIEIQKWEDSNPVPDATLSQVADHIDHIREVAGVEHIGIGSDFDGIGIVPIGLEDVSTYPALTAELIRREYSDEDILNILGRNVLRVMRQVEEAAQRIQLERGPSEALIEDLDGTGD
;
A
#
# COMPACT_ATOMS: atom_id res chain seq x y z
N ASP A 1 1.13 -7.09 -21.77
CA ASP A 1 -0.13 -6.88 -22.50
C ASP A 1 -1.18 -6.50 -21.46
N SER A 2 -1.79 -5.32 -21.58
CA SER A 2 -2.76 -4.81 -20.61
C SER A 2 -3.96 -5.76 -20.41
N SER A 3 -4.34 -6.52 -21.43
CA SER A 3 -5.45 -7.48 -21.35
C SER A 3 -5.17 -8.65 -20.39
N GLN A 4 -3.91 -9.06 -20.26
CA GLN A 4 -3.50 -10.11 -19.32
C GLN A 4 -3.62 -9.65 -17.87
N HIS A 5 -3.25 -8.40 -17.58
CA HIS A 5 -3.36 -7.83 -16.24
C HIS A 5 -4.82 -7.69 -15.78
N VAL A 6 -5.71 -7.24 -16.68
CA VAL A 6 -7.15 -7.16 -16.39
C VAL A 6 -7.72 -8.55 -16.09
N SER A 7 -7.37 -9.55 -16.90
CA SER A 7 -7.86 -10.92 -16.73
C SER A 7 -7.37 -11.53 -15.42
N ALA A 8 -6.07 -11.39 -15.11
CA ALA A 8 -5.49 -11.86 -13.85
C ALA A 8 -6.15 -11.18 -12.63
N THR A 9 -6.45 -9.88 -12.72
CA THR A 9 -7.17 -9.18 -11.65
C THR A 9 -8.57 -9.76 -11.43
N MET A 10 -9.29 -10.12 -12.50
CA MET A 10 -10.59 -10.79 -12.37
C MET A 10 -10.47 -12.16 -11.70
N GLU A 11 -9.43 -12.93 -12.01
CA GLU A 11 -9.15 -14.23 -11.39
C GLU A 11 -8.85 -14.09 -9.89
N GLN A 12 -8.07 -13.08 -9.49
CA GLN A 12 -7.80 -12.78 -8.08
C GLN A 12 -9.06 -12.36 -7.32
N ILE A 13 -9.94 -11.58 -7.96
CA ILE A 13 -11.24 -11.24 -7.37
C ILE A 13 -12.09 -12.49 -7.18
N ASP A 14 -12.19 -13.36 -8.19
CA ASP A 14 -12.94 -14.61 -8.08
C ASP A 14 -12.40 -15.52 -6.98
N LEU A 15 -11.09 -15.57 -6.78
CA LEU A 15 -10.46 -16.29 -5.68
C LEU A 15 -10.98 -15.83 -4.31
N VAL A 16 -11.09 -14.53 -4.07
CA VAL A 16 -11.65 -13.98 -2.82
C VAL A 16 -13.11 -14.40 -2.65
N TYR A 17 -13.93 -14.29 -3.69
CA TYR A 17 -15.32 -14.77 -3.65
C TYR A 17 -15.42 -16.28 -3.38
N ASN A 18 -14.54 -17.09 -3.98
CA ASN A 18 -14.48 -18.52 -3.76
C ASN A 18 -14.09 -18.86 -2.32
N MET A 19 -13.15 -18.12 -1.73
CA MET A 19 -12.76 -18.26 -0.33
C MET A 19 -13.91 -17.96 0.62
N ILE A 20 -14.61 -16.83 0.41
CA ILE A 20 -15.77 -16.45 1.22
C ILE A 20 -16.88 -17.50 1.10
N ARG A 21 -17.16 -17.99 -0.12
CA ARG A 21 -18.15 -19.05 -0.35
C ARG A 21 -17.76 -20.36 0.35
N ARG A 22 -16.48 -20.69 0.40
CA ARG A 22 -15.97 -21.92 1.02
C ARG A 22 -16.02 -21.87 2.55
N TYR A 23 -15.85 -20.70 3.14
CA TYR A 23 -15.83 -20.51 4.60
C TYR A 23 -16.84 -19.44 5.06
N PRO A 24 -18.15 -19.63 4.83
CA PRO A 24 -19.16 -18.60 5.05
C PRO A 24 -19.41 -18.30 6.54
N GLU A 25 -19.05 -19.21 7.44
CA GLU A 25 -19.11 -18.99 8.89
C GLU A 25 -17.94 -18.16 9.41
N THR A 26 -16.85 -18.03 8.64
CA THR A 26 -15.64 -17.31 9.02
C THR A 26 -15.55 -15.95 8.35
N PHE A 27 -15.80 -15.89 7.04
CA PHE A 27 -15.61 -14.69 6.22
C PHE A 27 -16.94 -14.14 5.73
N GLN A 28 -17.01 -12.81 5.62
CA GLN A 28 -18.14 -12.11 5.01
C GLN A 28 -17.61 -11.00 4.11
N LEU A 29 -18.07 -10.94 2.85
CA LEU A 29 -17.76 -9.81 1.97
C LEU A 29 -18.25 -8.51 2.61
N ALA A 30 -17.38 -7.51 2.67
CA ALA A 30 -17.72 -6.16 3.09
C ALA A 30 -17.36 -5.16 1.99
N LEU A 31 -18.33 -4.31 1.66
CA LEU A 31 -18.22 -3.34 0.56
C LEU A 31 -18.27 -1.89 1.04
N ASP A 32 -18.45 -1.66 2.32
CA ASP A 32 -18.52 -0.34 2.94
C ASP A 32 -18.21 -0.48 4.45
N ALA A 33 -18.06 0.63 5.14
CA ALA A 33 -17.71 0.65 6.55
C ALA A 33 -18.77 -0.03 7.43
N GLU A 34 -20.05 0.15 7.09
CA GLU A 34 -21.18 -0.47 7.82
C GLU A 34 -21.15 -2.01 7.71
N GLN A 35 -20.83 -2.54 6.54
CA GLN A 35 -20.71 -3.98 6.32
C GLN A 35 -19.51 -4.57 7.04
N VAL A 36 -18.40 -3.83 7.19
CA VAL A 36 -17.26 -4.26 8.01
C VAL A 36 -17.71 -4.42 9.47
N GLU A 37 -18.38 -3.41 10.02
CA GLU A 37 -18.88 -3.46 11.41
C GLU A 37 -19.95 -4.53 11.61
N THR A 38 -20.83 -4.71 10.62
CA THR A 38 -21.86 -5.76 10.63
C THR A 38 -21.23 -7.16 10.67
N ALA A 39 -20.23 -7.42 9.82
CA ALA A 39 -19.50 -8.69 9.82
C ALA A 39 -18.81 -8.92 11.17
N PHE A 40 -18.13 -7.91 11.70
CA PHE A 40 -17.48 -7.97 13.00
C PHE A 40 -18.48 -8.25 14.14
N GLY A 41 -19.63 -7.58 14.14
CA GLY A 41 -20.71 -7.81 15.11
C GLY A 41 -21.33 -9.21 15.05
N HIS A 42 -21.23 -9.89 13.90
CA HIS A 42 -21.60 -11.29 13.73
C HIS A 42 -20.46 -12.27 14.07
N GLY A 43 -19.31 -11.79 14.54
CA GLY A 43 -18.14 -12.62 14.84
C GLY A 43 -17.43 -13.15 13.59
N LYS A 44 -17.65 -12.52 12.43
CA LYS A 44 -16.99 -12.86 11.16
C LYS A 44 -15.88 -11.87 10.83
N ILE A 45 -14.94 -12.32 10.03
CA ILE A 45 -13.90 -11.47 9.44
C ILE A 45 -14.50 -10.80 8.21
N ALA A 46 -14.58 -9.47 8.25
CA ALA A 46 -14.89 -8.66 7.07
C ALA A 46 -13.79 -8.85 6.02
N SER A 47 -14.18 -9.27 4.82
CA SER A 47 -13.28 -9.51 3.70
C SER A 47 -13.54 -8.47 2.63
N MET A 48 -12.55 -7.61 2.39
CA MET A 48 -12.57 -6.57 1.36
C MET A 48 -11.59 -6.93 0.24
N ILE A 49 -11.70 -6.24 -0.90
CA ILE A 49 -10.86 -6.47 -2.07
C ILE A 49 -10.10 -5.19 -2.40
N GLY A 50 -8.78 -5.31 -2.55
CA GLY A 50 -7.89 -4.27 -3.04
C GLY A 50 -7.24 -4.66 -4.36
N MET A 51 -6.96 -3.66 -5.20
CA MET A 51 -6.20 -3.84 -6.44
C MET A 51 -4.82 -3.21 -6.29
N GLU A 52 -3.77 -4.01 -6.41
CA GLU A 52 -2.41 -3.52 -6.16
C GLU A 52 -1.70 -3.14 -7.47
N GLY A 53 -1.95 -1.92 -7.93
CA GLY A 53 -1.29 -1.32 -9.09
C GLY A 53 -2.26 -0.97 -10.21
N GLY A 54 -2.08 0.24 -10.75
CA GLY A 54 -2.90 0.81 -11.83
C GLY A 54 -2.83 0.06 -13.16
N HIS A 55 -1.84 -0.82 -13.35
CA HIS A 55 -1.77 -1.70 -14.52
C HIS A 55 -2.99 -2.63 -14.61
N SER A 56 -3.64 -2.91 -13.48
CA SER A 56 -4.87 -3.70 -13.39
C SER A 56 -6.02 -3.13 -14.24
N ILE A 57 -6.09 -1.81 -14.45
CA ILE A 57 -7.19 -1.19 -15.20
C ILE A 57 -6.90 -1.05 -16.70
N GLY A 58 -5.70 -1.36 -17.15
CA GLY A 58 -5.32 -1.26 -18.57
C GLY A 58 -5.61 0.11 -19.19
N ASN A 59 -5.33 1.20 -18.45
CA ASN A 59 -5.63 2.59 -18.82
C ASN A 59 -7.12 2.88 -19.10
N SER A 60 -8.04 2.10 -18.53
CA SER A 60 -9.47 2.28 -18.75
C SER A 60 -10.22 2.62 -17.47
N LEU A 61 -10.81 3.82 -17.44
CA LEU A 61 -11.73 4.23 -16.38
C LEU A 61 -12.99 3.34 -16.36
N ALA A 62 -13.40 2.79 -17.50
CA ALA A 62 -14.50 1.83 -17.55
C ALA A 62 -14.15 0.52 -16.83
N THR A 63 -12.93 0.02 -17.02
CA THR A 63 -12.41 -1.15 -16.29
C THR A 63 -12.34 -0.89 -14.78
N LEU A 64 -11.83 0.28 -14.36
CA LEU A 64 -11.84 0.72 -12.95
C LEU A 64 -13.26 0.64 -12.34
N ARG A 65 -14.26 1.22 -13.03
CA ARG A 65 -15.66 1.15 -12.59
C ARG A 65 -16.20 -0.28 -12.52
N MET A 66 -15.79 -1.15 -13.45
CA MET A 66 -16.23 -2.55 -13.43
C MET A 66 -15.62 -3.31 -12.25
N PHE A 67 -14.35 -3.10 -11.92
CA PHE A 67 -13.76 -3.71 -10.73
C PHE A 67 -14.38 -3.20 -9.43
N TYR A 68 -14.74 -1.92 -9.34
CA TYR A 68 -15.50 -1.41 -8.22
C TYR A 68 -16.85 -2.15 -8.04
N ARG A 69 -17.57 -2.38 -9.15
CA ARG A 69 -18.81 -3.18 -9.15
C ARG A 69 -18.60 -4.64 -8.75
N LEU A 70 -17.43 -5.20 -9.05
CA LEU A 70 -17.00 -6.52 -8.62
C LEU A 70 -16.48 -6.56 -7.17
N GLY A 71 -16.54 -5.44 -6.44
CA GLY A 71 -16.24 -5.39 -5.00
C GLY A 71 -14.88 -4.80 -4.62
N ALA A 72 -14.04 -4.39 -5.57
CA ALA A 72 -12.80 -3.69 -5.24
C ALA A 72 -13.07 -2.35 -4.55
N ARG A 73 -12.35 -2.04 -3.47
CA ARG A 73 -12.55 -0.85 -2.62
C ARG A 73 -11.34 0.04 -2.43
N TYR A 74 -10.15 -0.43 -2.77
CA TYR A 74 -9.00 0.44 -2.98
C TYR A 74 -8.25 0.01 -4.23
N MET A 75 -7.48 0.95 -4.79
CA MET A 75 -6.46 0.63 -5.78
C MET A 75 -5.17 1.37 -5.46
N THR A 76 -4.06 0.63 -5.37
CA THR A 76 -2.71 1.18 -5.33
C THR A 76 -2.37 1.72 -6.71
N LEU A 77 -1.93 2.98 -6.81
CA LEU A 77 -1.79 3.61 -8.14
C LEU A 77 -0.67 2.96 -8.98
N THR A 78 0.40 2.50 -8.34
CA THR A 78 1.46 1.70 -8.96
C THR A 78 1.73 0.44 -8.14
N HIS A 79 2.52 -0.47 -8.69
CA HIS A 79 3.24 -1.48 -7.90
C HIS A 79 4.74 -1.15 -8.00
N SER A 80 5.63 -2.12 -8.15
CA SER A 80 7.08 -1.86 -8.25
C SER A 80 7.54 -1.13 -9.53
N GLN A 81 6.68 -1.02 -10.55
CA GLN A 81 7.01 -0.35 -11.83
C GLN A 81 6.04 0.79 -12.11
N ASN A 82 6.49 1.75 -12.91
CA ASN A 82 5.64 2.81 -13.42
C ASN A 82 4.48 2.25 -14.26
N VAL A 83 3.36 2.96 -14.23
CA VAL A 83 2.32 2.87 -15.27
C VAL A 83 2.40 4.14 -16.11
N GLN A 84 1.72 4.18 -17.26
CA GLN A 84 1.83 5.32 -18.19
C GLN A 84 1.45 6.68 -17.58
N TRP A 85 0.71 6.67 -16.47
CA TRP A 85 0.12 7.85 -15.84
C TRP A 85 0.51 8.08 -14.37
N ALA A 86 1.39 7.23 -13.81
CA ALA A 86 1.88 7.35 -12.43
C ALA A 86 3.24 6.67 -12.22
N ASP A 87 4.10 7.32 -11.44
CA ASP A 87 5.44 6.83 -11.12
C ASP A 87 5.48 6.00 -9.81
N SER A 88 6.26 4.93 -9.84
CA SER A 88 6.61 4.07 -8.70
C SER A 88 7.84 4.61 -7.97
N CYS A 89 7.95 4.38 -6.66
CA CYS A 89 9.14 4.73 -5.88
C CYS A 89 10.35 3.82 -6.16
N THR A 90 10.18 2.71 -6.88
CA THR A 90 11.24 1.75 -7.20
C THR A 90 11.58 1.70 -8.69
N ASP A 91 11.19 2.72 -9.45
CA ASP A 91 11.45 2.82 -10.89
C ASP A 91 11.93 4.24 -11.23
N GLU A 92 12.50 4.41 -12.42
CA GLU A 92 12.99 5.71 -12.89
C GLU A 92 11.80 6.61 -13.30
N PRO A 93 11.74 7.89 -12.89
CA PRO A 93 10.57 8.75 -13.16
C PRO A 93 10.25 8.92 -14.65
N VAL A 94 8.96 8.82 -15.01
CA VAL A 94 8.45 9.07 -16.36
C VAL A 94 7.45 10.22 -16.38
N SER A 95 6.48 10.21 -15.48
CA SER A 95 5.45 11.27 -15.36
C SER A 95 5.86 12.41 -14.43
N TYR A 96 6.92 12.23 -13.64
CA TYR A 96 7.31 13.08 -12.51
C TYR A 96 6.16 13.26 -11.51
N GLY A 97 5.46 12.17 -11.18
CA GLY A 97 4.30 12.18 -10.27
C GLY A 97 3.07 11.52 -10.89
N LEU A 98 2.01 12.31 -11.10
CA LEU A 98 0.81 11.93 -11.86
C LEU A 98 0.69 12.73 -13.15
N SER A 99 0.38 12.03 -14.25
CA SER A 99 -0.02 12.67 -15.50
C SER A 99 -1.43 13.30 -15.41
N ALA A 100 -1.92 13.93 -16.48
CA ALA A 100 -3.28 14.46 -16.51
C ALA A 100 -4.31 13.33 -16.43
N PHE A 101 -4.08 12.21 -17.12
CA PHE A 101 -4.90 11.02 -16.98
C PHE A 101 -4.80 10.41 -15.57
N GLY A 102 -3.61 10.41 -14.95
CA GLY A 102 -3.44 9.92 -13.58
C GLY A 102 -4.28 10.70 -12.55
N ARG A 103 -4.36 12.02 -12.70
CA ARG A 103 -5.26 12.85 -11.90
C ARG A 103 -6.72 12.52 -12.17
N GLU A 104 -7.10 12.24 -13.41
CA GLU A 104 -8.45 11.81 -13.75
C GLU A 104 -8.81 10.43 -13.18
N VAL A 105 -7.85 9.50 -13.09
CA VAL A 105 -8.00 8.22 -12.38
C VAL A 105 -8.32 8.48 -10.90
N VAL A 106 -7.55 9.32 -10.22
CA VAL A 106 -7.81 9.71 -8.80
C VAL A 106 -9.22 10.32 -8.66
N ARG A 107 -9.62 11.22 -9.56
CA ARG A 107 -10.95 11.84 -9.55
C ARG A 107 -12.10 10.84 -9.76
N GLU A 108 -11.91 9.85 -10.61
CA GLU A 108 -12.92 8.80 -10.83
C GLU A 108 -12.97 7.83 -9.64
N MET A 109 -11.84 7.54 -8.99
CA MET A 109 -11.80 6.79 -7.73
C MET A 109 -12.57 7.51 -6.62
N ASN A 110 -12.35 8.82 -6.45
CA ASN A 110 -13.11 9.62 -5.48
C ASN A 110 -14.61 9.64 -5.81
N ARG A 111 -15.00 9.78 -7.08
CA ARG A 111 -16.41 9.71 -7.49
C ARG A 111 -17.03 8.34 -7.21
N LEU A 112 -16.27 7.26 -7.36
CA LEU A 112 -16.74 5.89 -7.09
C LEU A 112 -16.92 5.62 -5.60
N GLY A 113 -16.11 6.23 -4.74
CA GLY A 113 -15.91 5.80 -3.36
C GLY A 113 -14.86 4.70 -3.24
N MET A 114 -13.92 4.65 -4.19
CA MET A 114 -12.73 3.79 -4.11
C MET A 114 -11.62 4.57 -3.40
N LEU A 115 -11.03 3.95 -2.37
CA LEU A 115 -9.88 4.48 -1.64
C LEU A 115 -8.67 4.59 -2.59
N VAL A 116 -8.03 5.75 -2.59
CA VAL A 116 -6.78 6.00 -3.30
C VAL A 116 -5.64 5.51 -2.43
N ASP A 117 -4.96 4.43 -2.85
CA ASP A 117 -3.82 3.88 -2.11
C ASP A 117 -2.49 4.35 -2.71
N LEU A 118 -1.67 4.95 -1.84
CA LEU A 118 -0.39 5.58 -2.16
C LEU A 118 0.81 4.75 -1.70
N SER A 119 0.60 3.50 -1.29
CA SER A 119 1.70 2.53 -1.22
C SER A 119 2.34 2.36 -2.60
N HIS A 120 3.62 1.99 -2.65
CA HIS A 120 4.43 1.82 -3.87
C HIS A 120 4.75 3.07 -4.70
N VAL A 121 3.93 4.12 -4.65
CA VAL A 121 4.09 5.27 -5.55
C VAL A 121 5.29 6.13 -5.17
N SER A 122 5.83 6.88 -6.13
CA SER A 122 6.91 7.84 -5.87
C SER A 122 6.45 8.97 -4.93
N PRO A 123 7.35 9.64 -4.19
CA PRO A 123 6.99 10.82 -3.39
C PRO A 123 6.28 11.92 -4.18
N ASP A 124 6.64 12.12 -5.45
CA ASP A 124 5.97 13.12 -6.31
C ASP A 124 4.54 12.68 -6.63
N THR A 125 4.32 11.39 -6.88
CA THR A 125 2.98 10.83 -7.06
C THR A 125 2.15 10.93 -5.78
N MET A 126 2.75 10.78 -4.59
CA MET A 126 2.06 10.99 -3.31
C MET A 126 1.54 12.44 -3.21
N ARG A 127 2.41 13.42 -3.48
CA ARG A 127 2.09 14.85 -3.43
C ARG A 127 1.02 15.23 -4.44
N ASP A 128 1.16 14.78 -5.68
CA ASP A 128 0.20 15.03 -6.74
C ASP A 128 -1.19 14.43 -6.45
N SER A 129 -1.22 13.25 -5.84
CA SER A 129 -2.47 12.60 -5.42
C SER A 129 -3.16 13.41 -4.32
N LEU A 130 -2.40 13.86 -3.32
CA LEU A 130 -2.90 14.72 -2.25
C LEU A 130 -3.36 16.10 -2.74
N ASP A 131 -2.76 16.63 -3.82
CA ASP A 131 -3.21 17.86 -4.47
C ASP A 131 -4.53 17.68 -5.25
N SER A 132 -4.76 16.48 -5.78
CA SER A 132 -5.85 16.21 -6.73
C SER A 132 -7.07 15.55 -6.10
N THR A 133 -6.90 14.92 -4.94
CA THR A 133 -7.97 14.12 -4.33
C THR A 133 -9.02 14.95 -3.61
N GLU A 134 -10.26 14.50 -3.68
CA GLU A 134 -11.43 15.12 -3.04
C GLU A 134 -11.92 14.33 -1.81
N ALA A 135 -11.18 13.30 -1.41
CA ALA A 135 -11.47 12.42 -0.28
C ALA A 135 -10.17 11.96 0.42
N PRO A 136 -10.26 11.39 1.64
CA PRO A 136 -9.11 10.84 2.33
C PRO A 136 -8.39 9.72 1.55
N VAL A 137 -7.06 9.71 1.60
CA VAL A 137 -6.22 8.66 0.99
C VAL A 137 -5.80 7.60 2.01
N VAL A 138 -5.28 6.48 1.52
CA VAL A 138 -4.66 5.45 2.35
C VAL A 138 -3.23 5.16 1.87
N PHE A 139 -2.40 4.67 2.78
CA PHE A 139 -1.25 3.84 2.43
C PHE A 139 -1.54 2.47 3.02
N SER A 140 -1.93 1.51 2.19
CA SER A 140 -2.33 0.15 2.63
C SER A 140 -1.21 -0.64 3.30
N HIS A 141 0.05 -0.38 2.96
CA HIS A 141 1.23 -0.99 3.58
C HIS A 141 2.50 -0.16 3.29
N SER A 142 2.73 0.86 4.12
CA SER A 142 3.96 1.68 4.08
C SER A 142 4.32 2.14 5.49
N SER A 143 5.60 2.44 5.73
CA SER A 143 6.08 2.87 7.04
C SER A 143 6.71 4.28 6.97
N ALA A 144 7.21 4.83 8.07
CA ALA A 144 7.81 6.18 8.10
C ALA A 144 9.25 6.22 7.55
N ARG A 145 9.54 7.15 6.64
CA ARG A 145 10.85 7.24 5.96
C ARG A 145 11.95 7.82 6.83
N ALA A 146 11.60 8.70 7.76
CA ALA A 146 12.57 9.28 8.70
C ALA A 146 13.11 8.25 9.71
N VAL A 147 12.36 7.17 9.99
CA VAL A 147 12.79 6.08 10.87
C VAL A 147 13.69 5.08 10.12
N ALA A 148 13.34 4.76 8.87
CA ALA A 148 14.12 3.90 7.99
C ALA A 148 14.05 4.43 6.55
N ASP A 149 15.19 4.84 5.99
CA ASP A 149 15.26 5.53 4.70
C ASP A 149 15.16 4.55 3.54
N HIS A 150 13.92 4.22 3.18
CA HIS A 150 13.57 3.37 2.06
C HIS A 150 12.55 4.08 1.14
N PRO A 151 12.63 3.97 -0.20
CA PRO A 151 11.66 4.57 -1.12
C PRO A 151 10.21 4.16 -0.90
N ARG A 152 9.97 2.95 -0.39
CA ARG A 152 8.63 2.47 -0.02
C ARG A 152 8.01 3.18 1.20
N ASN A 153 8.80 3.92 1.96
CA ASN A 153 8.32 4.62 3.16
C ASN A 153 7.89 6.04 2.86
N VAL A 154 6.95 6.54 3.68
CA VAL A 154 6.31 7.84 3.54
C VAL A 154 7.21 8.95 4.12
N PRO A 155 7.60 9.96 3.33
CA PRO A 155 8.33 11.14 3.84
C PRO A 155 7.49 11.98 4.80
N ASP A 156 8.13 12.68 5.74
CA ASP A 156 7.44 13.52 6.72
C ASP A 156 6.58 14.62 6.09
N ASP A 157 7.04 15.24 4.98
CA ASP A 157 6.25 16.24 4.24
C ASP A 157 4.93 15.68 3.70
N VAL A 158 4.88 14.37 3.44
CA VAL A 158 3.68 13.67 3.02
C VAL A 158 2.85 13.25 4.24
N LEU A 159 3.47 12.81 5.33
CA LEU A 159 2.77 12.48 6.58
C LEU A 159 1.97 13.67 7.13
N GLU A 160 2.56 14.87 7.14
CA GLU A 160 1.89 16.12 7.54
C GLU A 160 0.64 16.37 6.69
N ARG A 161 0.74 16.17 5.38
CA ARG A 161 -0.38 16.34 4.44
C ARG A 161 -1.44 15.24 4.56
N VAL A 162 -1.08 14.03 4.98
CA VAL A 162 -2.06 12.97 5.29
C VAL A 162 -2.93 13.40 6.47
N ALA A 163 -2.35 14.07 7.47
CA ALA A 163 -3.09 14.63 8.59
C ALA A 163 -4.13 15.66 8.12
N GLU A 164 -3.70 16.60 7.28
CA GLU A 164 -4.59 17.61 6.67
C GLU A 164 -5.70 17.00 5.79
N ASN A 165 -5.36 15.95 5.03
CA ASN A 165 -6.28 15.24 4.14
C ASN A 165 -7.32 14.39 4.89
N GLY A 166 -7.02 13.95 6.12
CA GLY A 166 -7.87 13.02 6.88
C GLY A 166 -7.54 11.53 6.66
N GLY A 167 -6.48 11.23 5.90
CA GLY A 167 -6.10 9.88 5.47
C GLY A 167 -5.51 9.00 6.58
N VAL A 168 -4.98 7.84 6.19
CA VAL A 168 -4.35 6.89 7.12
C VAL A 168 -3.12 6.21 6.50
N VAL A 169 -2.04 6.06 7.28
CA VAL A 169 -0.86 5.27 6.93
C VAL A 169 -0.92 3.94 7.68
N MET A 170 -1.03 2.84 6.96
CA MET A 170 -1.09 1.50 7.53
C MET A 170 0.31 0.91 7.58
N VAL A 171 0.87 0.84 8.80
CA VAL A 171 2.28 0.49 9.02
C VAL A 171 2.55 -0.96 8.58
N SER A 172 3.57 -1.13 7.74
CA SER A 172 3.97 -2.41 7.18
C SER A 172 4.92 -3.18 8.08
N PHE A 173 4.95 -4.51 7.93
CA PHE A 173 5.88 -5.39 8.64
C PHE A 173 7.07 -5.82 7.77
N VAL A 174 7.20 -5.33 6.52
CA VAL A 174 8.30 -5.70 5.63
C VAL A 174 9.66 -5.33 6.27
N PRO A 175 10.56 -6.30 6.56
CA PRO A 175 11.82 -6.03 7.26
C PRO A 175 12.69 -4.95 6.63
N SER A 176 12.80 -4.93 5.29
CA SER A 176 13.56 -3.93 4.54
C SER A 176 12.89 -2.56 4.47
N PHE A 177 11.68 -2.41 5.00
CA PHE A 177 11.02 -1.11 5.15
C PHE A 177 11.08 -0.64 6.60
N VAL A 178 11.14 -1.56 7.57
CA VAL A 178 11.08 -1.19 9.00
C VAL A 178 12.40 -1.19 9.75
N SER A 179 13.47 -1.73 9.17
CA SER A 179 14.78 -1.80 9.82
C SER A 179 15.86 -1.19 8.95
N GLN A 180 16.47 -0.10 9.43
CA GLN A 180 17.62 0.52 8.77
C GLN A 180 18.80 -0.45 8.63
N GLU A 181 18.97 -1.38 9.56
CA GLU A 181 20.02 -2.41 9.50
C GLU A 181 19.76 -3.37 8.32
N VAL A 182 18.51 -3.81 8.14
CA VAL A 182 18.12 -4.65 7.00
C VAL A 182 18.30 -3.90 5.68
N ILE A 183 17.94 -2.61 5.63
CA ILE A 183 18.18 -1.75 4.46
C ILE A 183 19.67 -1.69 4.12
N ASN A 184 20.51 -1.37 5.12
CA ASN A 184 21.95 -1.25 4.95
C ASN A 184 22.57 -2.57 4.46
N TYR A 185 22.06 -3.70 4.94
CA TYR A 185 22.46 -5.03 4.48
C TYR A 185 22.17 -5.21 2.98
N TYR A 186 20.93 -4.98 2.53
CA TYR A 186 20.59 -5.15 1.11
C TYR A 186 21.29 -4.14 0.19
N GLN A 187 21.56 -2.92 0.67
CA GLN A 187 22.40 -1.95 -0.05
C GLN A 187 23.83 -2.47 -0.21
N SER A 188 24.42 -3.01 0.87
CA SER A 188 25.78 -3.59 0.84
C SER A 188 25.85 -4.80 -0.09
N ARG A 189 24.85 -5.67 -0.03
CA ARG A 189 24.71 -6.83 -0.93
C ARG A 189 24.60 -6.40 -2.39
N GLY A 190 23.77 -5.40 -2.68
CA GLY A 190 23.62 -4.86 -4.03
C GLY A 190 24.91 -4.22 -4.57
N ALA A 191 25.65 -3.51 -3.71
CA ALA A 191 26.96 -2.97 -4.06
C ALA A 191 27.98 -4.08 -4.37
N GLU A 192 27.94 -5.17 -3.61
CA GLU A 192 28.80 -6.33 -3.86
C GLU A 192 28.46 -7.04 -5.17
N ILE A 193 27.18 -7.23 -5.49
CA ILE A 193 26.73 -7.76 -6.79
C ILE A 193 27.27 -6.89 -7.93
N LYS A 194 27.08 -5.57 -7.87
CA LYS A 194 27.61 -4.64 -8.88
C LYS A 194 29.13 -4.68 -8.98
N ARG A 195 29.83 -4.84 -7.86
CA ARG A 195 31.29 -5.00 -7.84
C ARG A 195 31.70 -6.28 -8.58
N LEU A 196 31.03 -7.40 -8.34
CA LEU A 196 31.32 -8.66 -9.01
C LEU A 196 31.00 -8.58 -10.51
N GLU A 197 29.83 -8.05 -10.89
CA GLU A 197 29.44 -7.85 -12.29
C GLU A 197 30.42 -6.96 -13.08
N SER A 198 31.16 -6.08 -12.40
CA SER A 198 32.21 -5.25 -13.03
C SER A 198 33.50 -6.00 -13.36
N ILE A 199 33.66 -7.25 -12.90
CA ILE A 199 34.84 -8.08 -13.16
C ILE A 199 34.68 -8.76 -14.53
N ALA A 200 35.44 -8.30 -15.53
CA ALA A 200 35.28 -8.70 -16.94
C ALA A 200 35.32 -10.21 -17.25
N GLU A 201 35.93 -11.02 -16.38
CA GLU A 201 36.11 -12.47 -16.59
C GLU A 201 35.37 -13.35 -15.57
N ILE A 202 34.53 -12.77 -14.71
CA ILE A 202 33.75 -13.59 -13.78
C ILE A 202 32.57 -14.24 -14.53
N SER A 203 32.40 -15.55 -14.36
CA SER A 203 31.18 -16.24 -14.81
C SER A 203 30.05 -16.05 -13.80
N ASP A 204 28.79 -16.15 -14.24
CA ASP A 204 27.62 -16.07 -13.36
C ASP A 204 27.68 -17.08 -12.19
N GLU A 205 28.20 -18.28 -12.46
CA GLU A 205 28.41 -19.32 -11.43
C GLU A 205 29.42 -18.88 -10.37
N GLN A 206 30.57 -18.31 -10.80
CA GLN A 206 31.57 -17.80 -9.88
C GLN A 206 31.04 -16.59 -9.08
N ALA A 207 30.31 -15.68 -9.73
CA ALA A 207 29.67 -14.55 -9.07
C ALA A 207 28.68 -15.04 -7.99
N GLY A 208 27.87 -16.05 -8.29
CA GLY A 208 26.96 -16.66 -7.33
C GLY A 208 27.68 -17.28 -6.12
N ILE A 209 28.81 -17.96 -6.33
CA ILE A 209 29.63 -18.52 -5.24
C ILE A 209 30.23 -17.41 -4.36
N GLU A 210 30.74 -16.34 -4.96
CA GLU A 210 31.31 -15.22 -4.20
C GLU A 210 30.24 -14.44 -3.43
N ILE A 211 29.04 -14.26 -4.01
CA ILE A 211 27.89 -13.71 -3.28
C ILE A 211 27.53 -14.60 -2.10
N GLN A 212 27.44 -15.92 -2.28
CA GLN A 212 27.13 -16.82 -1.17
C GLN A 212 28.16 -16.71 -0.04
N LYS A 213 29.47 -16.66 -0.36
CA LYS A 213 30.52 -16.46 0.65
C LYS A 213 30.38 -15.13 1.38
N TRP A 214 30.00 -14.08 0.66
CA TRP A 214 29.73 -12.78 1.24
C TRP A 214 28.53 -12.86 2.19
N GLU A 215 27.43 -13.49 1.79
CA GLU A 215 26.23 -13.69 2.62
C GLU A 215 26.54 -14.54 3.87
N ASP A 216 27.34 -15.61 3.73
CA ASP A 216 27.77 -16.44 4.86
C ASP A 216 28.58 -15.64 5.91
N SER A 217 29.31 -14.62 5.46
CA SER A 217 30.13 -13.74 6.30
C SER A 217 29.37 -12.51 6.80
N ASN A 218 28.21 -12.22 6.21
CA ASN A 218 27.37 -11.06 6.50
C ASN A 218 25.92 -11.56 6.63
N PRO A 219 25.53 -12.17 7.76
CA PRO A 219 24.16 -12.65 7.92
C PRO A 219 23.17 -11.47 7.87
N VAL A 220 21.99 -11.71 7.28
CA VAL A 220 20.90 -10.75 7.23
C VAL A 220 20.50 -10.36 8.66
N PRO A 221 20.41 -9.06 9.01
CA PRO A 221 19.90 -8.64 10.31
C PRO A 221 18.42 -9.01 10.48
N ASP A 222 18.00 -9.29 11.71
CA ASP A 222 16.59 -9.49 12.01
C ASP A 222 15.89 -8.16 12.24
N ALA A 223 14.77 -7.93 11.53
CA ALA A 223 13.82 -6.89 11.94
C ALA A 223 13.03 -7.36 13.17
N THR A 224 12.53 -6.43 13.97
CA THR A 224 11.77 -6.76 15.19
C THR A 224 10.43 -6.04 15.25
N LEU A 225 9.49 -6.60 16.00
CA LEU A 225 8.24 -5.96 16.36
C LEU A 225 8.43 -4.56 16.98
N SER A 226 9.49 -4.36 17.77
CA SER A 226 9.80 -3.06 18.36
C SER A 226 10.09 -2.02 17.28
N GLN A 227 10.80 -2.39 16.22
CA GLN A 227 11.07 -1.46 15.10
C GLN A 227 9.79 -1.09 14.37
N VAL A 228 8.85 -2.02 14.19
CA VAL A 228 7.51 -1.71 13.65
C VAL A 228 6.80 -0.67 14.54
N ALA A 229 6.86 -0.83 15.86
CA ALA A 229 6.29 0.15 16.79
C ALA A 229 7.02 1.50 16.77
N ASP A 230 8.33 1.55 16.46
CA ASP A 230 9.07 2.81 16.28
C ASP A 230 8.52 3.64 15.11
N HIS A 231 8.08 2.98 14.02
CA HIS A 231 7.37 3.67 12.94
C HIS A 231 6.00 4.20 13.37
N ILE A 232 5.27 3.47 14.21
CA ILE A 232 3.98 3.93 14.76
C ILE A 232 4.19 5.19 15.62
N ASP A 233 5.22 5.19 16.47
CA ASP A 233 5.56 6.34 17.31
C ASP A 233 5.91 7.58 16.49
N HIS A 234 6.72 7.42 15.43
CA HIS A 234 7.08 8.53 14.56
C HIS A 234 5.88 9.09 13.79
N ILE A 235 5.02 8.23 13.22
CA ILE A 235 3.82 8.70 12.52
C ILE A 235 2.87 9.40 13.49
N ARG A 236 2.75 8.93 14.73
CA ARG A 236 1.97 9.61 15.77
C ARG A 236 2.51 11.02 16.05
N GLU A 237 3.83 11.18 16.09
CA GLU A 237 4.46 12.49 16.31
C GLU A 237 4.21 13.48 15.17
N VAL A 238 4.29 13.01 13.92
CA VAL A 238 4.19 13.87 12.72
C VAL A 238 2.76 14.09 12.26
N ALA A 239 1.98 13.02 12.13
CA ALA A 239 0.65 13.05 11.54
C ALA A 239 -0.47 12.97 12.57
N GLY A 240 -0.24 12.37 13.74
CA GLY A 240 -1.28 12.10 14.75
C GLY A 240 -1.77 10.66 14.74
N VAL A 241 -2.22 10.18 15.90
CA VAL A 241 -2.62 8.78 16.12
C VAL A 241 -3.83 8.35 15.30
N GLU A 242 -4.67 9.31 14.96
CA GLU A 242 -5.86 9.15 14.14
C GLU A 242 -5.53 8.89 12.65
N HIS A 243 -4.27 8.99 12.26
CA HIS A 243 -3.79 8.75 10.90
C HIS A 243 -2.95 7.48 10.77
N ILE A 244 -3.09 6.56 11.72
CA ILE A 244 -2.32 5.30 11.77
C ILE A 244 -3.25 4.09 11.60
N GLY A 245 -2.80 3.10 10.83
CA GLY A 245 -3.38 1.77 10.74
C GLY A 245 -2.31 0.69 10.70
N ILE A 246 -2.69 -0.55 10.38
CA ILE A 246 -1.77 -1.70 10.25
C ILE A 246 -1.98 -2.37 8.89
N GLY A 247 -0.88 -2.56 8.16
CA GLY A 247 -0.85 -3.12 6.81
C GLY A 247 0.29 -4.11 6.66
N SER A 248 0.18 -5.28 7.30
CA SER A 248 1.31 -6.18 7.57
C SER A 248 2.08 -6.67 6.34
N ASP A 249 1.41 -6.82 5.21
CA ASP A 249 1.95 -7.45 3.99
C ASP A 249 2.22 -8.97 4.16
N PHE A 250 1.50 -9.64 5.08
CA PHE A 250 1.56 -11.09 5.22
C PHE A 250 1.20 -11.81 3.91
N ASP A 251 1.85 -12.94 3.67
CA ASP A 251 1.82 -13.73 2.42
C ASP A 251 2.33 -12.99 1.16
N GLY A 252 2.67 -11.69 1.26
CA GLY A 252 3.38 -10.90 0.24
C GLY A 252 4.90 -10.88 0.41
N ILE A 253 5.38 -11.19 1.62
CA ILE A 253 6.81 -11.17 1.99
C ILE A 253 7.34 -12.55 2.40
N GLY A 254 8.64 -12.81 2.12
CA GLY A 254 9.31 -14.06 2.47
C GLY A 254 9.98 -14.08 3.85
N ILE A 255 10.20 -12.92 4.47
CA ILE A 255 10.82 -12.76 5.79
C ILE A 255 9.96 -11.76 6.56
N VAL A 256 9.82 -12.00 7.86
CA VAL A 256 8.95 -11.24 8.78
C VAL A 256 9.75 -10.80 10.01
N PRO A 257 9.32 -9.74 10.73
CA PRO A 257 9.99 -9.32 11.96
C PRO A 257 9.81 -10.35 13.09
N ILE A 258 10.82 -10.46 13.96
CA ILE A 258 10.72 -11.26 15.19
C ILE A 258 9.58 -10.74 16.07
N GLY A 259 8.71 -11.64 16.50
CA GLY A 259 7.49 -11.35 17.24
C GLY A 259 6.27 -11.03 16.37
N LEU A 260 6.43 -11.01 15.04
CA LEU A 260 5.39 -10.81 14.04
C LEU A 260 5.40 -11.91 12.97
N GLU A 261 5.55 -13.17 13.39
CA GLU A 261 5.82 -14.30 12.50
C GLU A 261 4.66 -14.62 11.54
N ASP A 262 3.42 -14.40 11.97
CA ASP A 262 2.22 -14.68 11.18
C ASP A 262 0.99 -13.87 11.66
N VAL A 263 -0.16 -14.08 11.00
CA VAL A 263 -1.42 -13.39 11.31
C VAL A 263 -1.95 -13.59 12.74
N SER A 264 -1.39 -14.51 13.54
CA SER A 264 -1.77 -14.71 14.95
C SER A 264 -1.08 -13.74 15.92
N THR A 265 -0.08 -12.98 15.44
CA THR A 265 0.87 -12.24 16.29
C THR A 265 0.51 -10.77 16.52
N TYR A 266 -0.54 -10.23 15.89
CA TYR A 266 -1.01 -8.86 16.16
C TYR A 266 -1.20 -8.52 17.65
N PRO A 267 -1.65 -9.43 18.55
CA PRO A 267 -1.71 -9.15 19.99
C PRO A 267 -0.36 -8.80 20.63
N ALA A 268 0.75 -9.30 20.09
CA ALA A 268 2.09 -8.94 20.56
C ALA A 268 2.39 -7.47 20.28
N LEU A 269 1.97 -6.95 19.12
CA LEU A 269 2.13 -5.53 18.76
C LEU A 269 1.24 -4.66 19.65
N THR A 270 0.00 -5.08 19.88
CA THR A 270 -0.88 -4.43 20.86
C THR A 270 -0.24 -4.36 22.24
N ALA A 271 0.35 -5.46 22.72
CA ALA A 271 1.03 -5.47 24.01
C ALA A 271 2.24 -4.51 24.05
N GLU A 272 2.94 -4.33 22.94
CA GLU A 272 4.02 -3.35 22.83
C GLU A 272 3.50 -1.91 22.86
N LEU A 273 2.41 -1.60 22.14
CA LEU A 273 1.78 -0.27 22.20
C LEU A 273 1.30 0.06 23.63
N ILE A 274 0.79 -0.92 24.38
CA ILE A 274 0.45 -0.73 25.81
C ILE A 274 1.70 -0.38 26.63
N ARG A 275 2.84 -1.06 26.41
CA ARG A 275 4.10 -0.75 27.11
C ARG A 275 4.61 0.65 26.77
N ARG A 276 4.31 1.14 25.58
CA ARG A 276 4.61 2.50 25.09
C ARG A 276 3.55 3.54 25.50
N GLU A 277 2.67 3.19 26.44
CA GLU A 277 1.67 4.09 27.06
C GLU A 277 0.63 4.64 26.07
N TYR A 278 0.33 3.92 24.99
CA TYR A 278 -0.86 4.22 24.18
C TYR A 278 -2.12 3.95 25.00
N SER A 279 -3.12 4.82 24.85
CA SER A 279 -4.42 4.60 25.50
C SER A 279 -5.19 3.48 24.79
N ASP A 280 -6.15 2.86 25.49
CA ASP A 280 -7.05 1.87 24.89
C ASP A 280 -7.78 2.45 23.66
N GLU A 281 -8.13 3.74 23.69
CA GLU A 281 -8.78 4.42 22.57
C GLU A 281 -7.84 4.54 21.36
N ASP A 282 -6.60 4.96 21.59
CA ASP A 282 -5.57 5.05 20.54
C ASP A 282 -5.31 3.69 19.88
N ILE A 283 -5.19 2.64 20.70
CA ILE A 283 -4.96 1.28 20.21
C ILE A 283 -6.15 0.83 19.34
N LEU A 284 -7.39 1.04 19.79
CA LEU A 284 -8.58 0.70 18.99
C LEU A 284 -8.65 1.50 17.69
N ASN A 285 -8.16 2.74 17.70
CA ASN A 285 -8.06 3.58 16.51
C ASN A 285 -7.07 2.99 15.50
N ILE A 286 -5.86 2.64 15.94
CA ILE A 286 -4.82 2.00 15.13
C ILE A 286 -5.28 0.63 14.59
N LEU A 287 -5.95 -0.18 15.42
CA LEU A 287 -6.37 -1.54 15.05
C LEU A 287 -7.51 -1.57 14.03
N GLY A 288 -8.18 -0.45 13.74
CA GLY A 288 -9.13 -0.40 12.63
C GLY A 288 -10.12 0.76 12.62
N ARG A 289 -10.36 1.48 13.72
CA ARG A 289 -11.36 2.57 13.69
C ARG A 289 -10.93 3.74 12.80
N ASN A 290 -9.63 4.01 12.67
CA ASN A 290 -9.12 5.02 11.74
C ASN A 290 -9.43 4.66 10.29
N VAL A 291 -9.22 3.39 9.90
CA VAL A 291 -9.57 2.91 8.55
C VAL A 291 -11.08 3.01 8.33
N LEU A 292 -11.91 2.62 9.30
CA LEU A 292 -13.36 2.77 9.22
C LEU A 292 -13.82 4.23 9.10
N ARG A 293 -13.14 5.17 9.76
CA ARG A 293 -13.40 6.61 9.58
C ARG A 293 -13.11 7.04 8.15
N VAL A 294 -11.93 6.69 7.64
CA VAL A 294 -11.50 7.02 6.27
C VAL A 294 -12.48 6.44 5.24
N MET A 295 -12.89 5.19 5.40
CA MET A 295 -13.89 4.56 4.53
C MET A 295 -15.21 5.36 4.47
N ARG A 296 -15.77 5.73 5.63
CA ARG A 296 -17.01 6.54 5.68
C ARG A 296 -16.84 7.90 5.00
N GLN A 297 -15.71 8.57 5.24
CA GLN A 297 -15.44 9.88 4.62
C GLN A 297 -15.30 9.77 3.09
N VAL A 298 -14.73 8.67 2.59
CA VAL A 298 -14.67 8.38 1.15
C VAL A 298 -16.06 8.07 0.58
N GLU A 299 -16.88 7.30 1.29
CA GLU A 299 -18.28 7.03 0.91
C GLU A 299 -19.11 8.33 0.85
N GLU A 300 -18.98 9.21 1.84
CA GLU A 300 -19.64 10.52 1.89
C GLU A 300 -19.18 11.44 0.74
N ALA A 301 -17.87 11.50 0.48
CA ALA A 301 -17.32 12.27 -0.63
C ALA A 301 -17.86 11.76 -1.98
N ALA A 302 -17.91 10.43 -2.17
CA ALA A 302 -18.45 9.82 -3.38
C ALA A 302 -19.92 10.19 -3.61
N GLN A 303 -20.76 10.13 -2.57
CA GLN A 303 -22.17 10.53 -2.66
C GLN A 303 -22.30 11.98 -3.12
N ARG A 304 -21.52 12.90 -2.55
CA ARG A 304 -21.50 14.31 -2.95
C ARG A 304 -21.07 14.46 -4.41
N ILE A 305 -19.93 13.87 -4.80
CA ILE A 305 -19.37 14.04 -6.14
C ILE A 305 -20.30 13.44 -7.22
N GLN A 306 -20.98 12.32 -6.94
CA GLN A 306 -21.94 11.70 -7.86
C GLN A 306 -23.19 12.57 -8.12
N LEU A 307 -23.54 13.47 -7.18
CA LEU A 307 -24.59 14.46 -7.40
C LEU A 307 -24.11 15.64 -8.27
N GLU A 308 -22.81 15.91 -8.27
CA GLU A 308 -22.20 17.02 -9.00
C GLU A 308 -21.79 16.65 -10.43
N ARG A 309 -21.31 15.42 -10.66
CA ARG A 309 -20.84 14.96 -11.97
C ARG A 309 -21.06 13.46 -12.23
N GLY A 310 -21.26 13.14 -13.51
CA GLY A 310 -21.33 11.77 -14.00
C GLY A 310 -19.96 11.07 -14.07
N PRO A 311 -19.93 9.78 -14.48
CA PRO A 311 -18.69 9.07 -14.73
C PRO A 311 -17.86 9.74 -15.82
N SER A 312 -16.54 9.76 -15.63
CA SER A 312 -15.63 10.22 -16.68
C SER A 312 -15.57 9.23 -17.85
N GLU A 313 -15.60 9.77 -19.06
CA GLU A 313 -15.42 9.04 -20.33
C GLU A 313 -14.07 9.36 -20.97
N ALA A 314 -13.19 10.10 -20.29
CA ALA A 314 -11.88 10.48 -20.80
C ALA A 314 -11.02 9.26 -21.09
N LEU A 315 -10.28 9.33 -22.20
CA LEU A 315 -9.25 8.38 -22.56
C LEU A 315 -7.88 8.93 -22.18
N ILE A 316 -6.88 8.06 -22.00
CA ILE A 316 -5.52 8.48 -21.72
C ILE A 316 -4.96 9.32 -22.88
N GLU A 317 -5.30 8.96 -24.12
CA GLU A 317 -4.89 9.69 -25.32
C GLU A 317 -5.47 11.10 -25.38
N ASP A 318 -6.65 11.33 -24.77
CA ASP A 318 -7.28 12.65 -24.73
C ASP A 318 -6.59 13.60 -23.75
N LEU A 319 -6.02 13.05 -22.67
CA LEU A 319 -5.45 13.84 -21.56
C LEU A 319 -3.93 13.95 -21.62
N ASP A 320 -3.25 12.86 -21.97
CA ASP A 320 -1.79 12.78 -22.01
C ASP A 320 -1.24 12.76 -23.45
N GLY A 321 -2.11 12.67 -24.45
CA GLY A 321 -1.75 12.54 -25.86
C GLY A 321 -1.44 11.10 -26.28
N THR A 322 -1.41 10.86 -27.58
CA THR A 322 -0.83 9.63 -28.12
C THR A 322 0.69 9.78 -28.03
N GLY A 323 1.35 9.04 -27.15
CA GLY A 323 2.81 9.01 -27.14
C GLY A 323 3.33 8.69 -28.54
N ASP A 324 4.17 9.57 -29.10
CA ASP A 324 4.91 9.35 -30.36
C ASP A 324 5.96 8.24 -30.21
#